data_AF-A0A839ZSZ4-F1
#
_entry.id   AF-A0A839ZSZ4-F1
#
_cell.length_a   1.000
_cell.length_b   1.000
_cell.length_c   1.000
_cell.angle_alpha   90.00
_cell.angle_beta   90.00
_cell.angle_gamma   90.00
#
_symmetry.space_group_name_H-M   'P 1'
#
loop_
_entity.id
_entity.type
_entity.pdbx_description
1 polymer ?
#
loop_
_entity_poly.entity_id
_entity_poly.type
_entity_poly.pdbx_seq_one_letter_code
_entity_poly.pdbx_strand_id
1 'polypeptide(L)'
;MPELSQIATLLAVNFGLLVVGFLILWMIGTAIKDVTFVDACWGLGLASMAVASFFQTPDGAEARRYLLTGLALLWGLRLGLHILGRWRHEGPDRRYVKMMDRAKADKGWSYAHASLRMVFAFQAPLLWVVSLPVQLGQISAQPAAVGALGWIGAALSLFGIAFETTADSQLKRFKADPANKGQVLATGLWRYTRHPNYFGDICTWVGFYLIAAETTLGLWALPGPLLLIFLLTRWSGGPSYEKRLTHQRPGYDDYIRRTSSLIPWPPKRLDGSAS
;
A
#
# COMPACT_ATOMS: atom_id res chain seq x y z
N MET A 1 -29.18 -11.30 -0.19
CA MET A 1 -28.21 -10.19 -0.35
C MET A 1 -28.47 -9.19 0.75
N PRO A 2 -27.44 -8.52 1.29
CA PRO A 2 -27.62 -7.49 2.31
C PRO A 2 -28.50 -6.34 1.83
N GLU A 3 -29.18 -5.67 2.75
CA GLU A 3 -29.98 -4.48 2.40
C GLU A 3 -29.09 -3.34 1.91
N LEU A 4 -29.54 -2.60 0.90
CA LEU A 4 -28.79 -1.45 0.36
C LEU A 4 -28.52 -0.37 1.43
N SER A 5 -29.46 -0.18 2.36
CA SER A 5 -29.32 0.68 3.54
C SER A 5 -28.10 0.29 4.37
N GLN A 6 -27.96 -1.00 4.70
CA GLN A 6 -26.83 -1.52 5.48
C GLN A 6 -25.49 -1.29 4.77
N ILE A 7 -25.42 -1.57 3.47
CA ILE A 7 -24.20 -1.37 2.66
C ILE A 7 -23.82 0.11 2.64
N ALA A 8 -24.79 0.99 2.38
CA ALA A 8 -24.57 2.43 2.32
C ALA A 8 -24.13 2.99 3.67
N THR A 9 -24.77 2.59 4.78
CA THR A 9 -24.40 3.02 6.13
C THR A 9 -22.98 2.60 6.46
N LEU A 10 -22.60 1.34 6.23
CA LEU A 10 -21.26 0.87 6.54
C LEU A 10 -20.18 1.64 5.77
N LEU A 11 -20.39 1.80 4.47
CA LEU A 11 -19.47 2.51 3.60
C LEU A 11 -19.36 4.01 3.97
N ALA A 12 -20.48 4.64 4.32
CA ALA A 12 -20.51 6.05 4.74
C ALA A 12 -19.83 6.28 6.09
N VAL A 13 -20.08 5.41 7.08
CA VAL A 13 -19.42 5.46 8.39
C VAL A 13 -17.91 5.29 8.22
N ASN A 14 -17.48 4.29 7.46
CA ASN A 14 -16.06 4.06 7.19
C ASN A 14 -15.40 5.25 6.47
N PHE A 15 -16.08 5.82 5.47
CA PHE A 15 -15.58 7.02 4.80
C PHE A 15 -15.46 8.21 5.77
N GLY A 16 -16.46 8.42 6.63
CA GLY A 16 -16.44 9.46 7.67
C GLY A 16 -15.29 9.27 8.66
N LEU A 17 -15.05 8.03 9.12
CA LEU A 17 -13.92 7.69 9.99
C LEU A 17 -12.57 8.02 9.32
N LEU A 18 -12.41 7.72 8.03
CA LEU A 18 -11.21 8.08 7.29
C LEU A 18 -11.05 9.59 7.13
N VAL A 19 -12.12 10.32 6.81
CA VAL A 19 -12.08 11.78 6.68
C VAL A 19 -11.66 12.41 8.00
N VAL A 20 -12.30 12.05 9.11
CA VAL A 20 -11.95 12.56 10.45
C VAL A 20 -10.50 12.19 10.79
N GLY A 21 -10.10 10.94 10.58
CA GLY A 21 -8.74 10.48 10.84
C GLY A 21 -7.69 11.28 10.06
N PHE A 22 -7.86 11.44 8.75
CA PHE A 22 -6.92 12.19 7.92
C PHE A 22 -6.94 13.70 8.18
N LEU A 23 -8.05 14.28 8.61
CA LEU A 23 -8.08 15.67 9.06
C LEU A 23 -7.29 15.85 10.37
N ILE A 24 -7.39 14.93 11.31
CA ILE A 24 -6.57 14.94 12.54
C ILE A 24 -5.08 14.82 12.18
N LEU A 25 -4.72 13.87 11.32
CA LEU A 25 -3.34 13.70 10.87
C LEU A 25 -2.83 14.94 10.10
N TRP A 26 -3.68 15.60 9.33
CA TRP A 26 -3.34 16.85 8.65
C TRP A 26 -3.07 17.99 9.64
N MET A 27 -3.90 18.13 10.68
CA MET A 27 -3.68 19.13 11.74
C MET A 27 -2.35 18.89 12.45
N ILE A 28 -2.07 17.63 12.81
CA ILE A 28 -0.79 17.23 13.41
C ILE A 28 0.37 17.56 12.46
N GLY A 29 0.29 17.15 11.19
CA GLY A 29 1.33 17.37 10.20
C GLY A 29 1.59 18.86 9.92
N THR A 30 0.54 19.68 9.96
CA THR A 30 0.65 21.13 9.82
C THR A 30 1.30 21.80 11.03
N ALA A 31 1.01 21.29 12.24
CA ALA A 31 1.60 21.77 13.49
C ALA A 31 3.09 21.44 13.58
N ILE A 32 3.49 20.21 13.23
CA ILE A 32 4.89 19.78 13.25
C ILE A 32 5.68 20.17 11.99
N LYS A 33 5.00 20.75 10.99
CA LYS A 33 5.56 21.08 9.65
C LYS A 33 6.17 19.88 8.91
N ASP A 34 5.61 18.71 9.14
CA ASP A 34 5.98 17.48 8.45
C ASP A 34 4.75 16.62 8.19
N VAL A 35 4.49 16.30 6.92
CA VAL A 35 3.37 15.46 6.46
C VAL A 35 3.82 14.10 5.94
N THR A 36 5.13 13.82 6.02
CA THR A 36 5.73 12.63 5.39
C THR A 36 5.36 11.33 6.09
N PHE A 37 4.94 11.39 7.36
CA PHE A 37 4.46 10.24 8.12
C PHE A 37 3.12 9.68 7.61
N VAL A 38 2.41 10.41 6.74
CA VAL A 38 1.11 9.99 6.17
C VAL A 38 1.18 8.62 5.48
N ASP A 39 2.33 8.27 4.89
CA ASP A 39 2.54 6.98 4.24
C ASP A 39 2.46 5.81 5.24
N ALA A 40 2.85 6.02 6.51
CA ALA A 40 2.70 5.02 7.58
C ALA A 40 1.22 4.83 7.98
N CYS A 41 0.42 5.91 7.89
CA CYS A 41 -0.98 5.89 8.27
C CYS A 41 -1.86 5.12 7.28
N TRP A 42 -1.39 4.85 6.04
CA TRP A 42 -2.12 4.00 5.09
C TRP A 42 -2.29 2.57 5.59
N GLY A 43 -1.22 1.97 6.11
CA GLY A 43 -1.27 0.62 6.71
C GLY A 43 -2.27 0.56 7.87
N LEU A 44 -2.18 1.53 8.78
CA LEU A 44 -3.06 1.63 9.95
C LEU A 44 -4.50 1.96 9.56
N GLY A 45 -4.71 2.72 8.50
CA GLY A 45 -6.03 3.07 8.00
C GLY A 45 -6.73 1.87 7.37
N LEU A 46 -6.04 1.02 6.60
CA LEU A 46 -6.60 -0.26 6.11
C LEU A 46 -7.02 -1.16 7.28
N ALA A 47 -6.15 -1.32 8.28
CA ALA A 47 -6.46 -2.10 9.47
C ALA A 47 -7.69 -1.55 10.21
N SER A 48 -7.77 -0.22 10.36
CA SER A 48 -8.92 0.46 10.95
C SER A 48 -10.22 0.21 10.16
N MET A 49 -10.17 0.22 8.83
CA MET A 49 -11.35 -0.09 7.99
C MET A 49 -11.82 -1.53 8.16
N ALA A 50 -10.89 -2.49 8.24
CA ALA A 50 -11.24 -3.88 8.47
C ALA A 50 -11.89 -4.07 9.86
N VAL A 51 -11.33 -3.46 10.91
CA VAL A 51 -11.87 -3.50 12.28
C VAL A 51 -13.23 -2.80 12.37
N ALA A 52 -13.37 -1.61 11.78
CA ALA A 52 -14.64 -0.88 11.77
C ALA A 52 -15.73 -1.69 11.05
N SER A 53 -15.42 -2.32 9.91
CA SER A 53 -16.36 -3.20 9.22
C SER A 53 -16.70 -4.45 10.04
N PHE A 54 -15.74 -5.02 10.78
CA PHE A 54 -15.97 -6.17 11.64
C PHE A 54 -17.05 -5.92 12.71
N PHE A 55 -16.99 -4.75 13.36
CA PHE A 55 -17.97 -4.37 14.38
C PHE A 55 -19.33 -3.94 13.79
N GLN A 56 -19.36 -3.46 12.55
CA GLN A 56 -20.61 -3.10 11.86
C GLN A 56 -21.35 -4.29 11.23
N THR A 57 -20.73 -5.48 11.20
CA THR A 57 -21.26 -6.65 10.50
C THR A 57 -21.39 -7.88 11.42
N PRO A 58 -22.01 -7.79 12.62
CA PRO A 58 -22.09 -8.90 13.57
C PRO A 58 -22.70 -10.18 12.97
N ASP A 59 -23.62 -10.03 12.01
CA ASP A 59 -24.32 -11.14 11.36
C ASP A 59 -23.59 -11.71 10.12
N GLY A 60 -22.48 -11.09 9.70
CA GLY A 60 -21.70 -11.58 8.57
C GLY A 60 -20.96 -12.89 8.92
N ALA A 61 -20.55 -13.64 7.89
CA ALA A 61 -19.91 -14.95 8.09
C ALA A 61 -18.65 -14.85 8.96
N GLU A 62 -18.68 -15.51 10.11
CA GLU A 62 -17.68 -15.38 11.17
C GLU A 62 -16.26 -15.66 10.66
N ALA A 63 -16.03 -16.83 10.07
CA ALA A 63 -14.72 -17.24 9.59
C ALA A 63 -14.12 -16.26 8.56
N ARG A 64 -14.94 -15.77 7.61
CA ARG A 64 -14.48 -14.81 6.60
C ARG A 64 -14.16 -13.44 7.20
N ARG A 65 -14.96 -12.98 8.17
CA ARG A 65 -14.73 -11.71 8.88
C ARG A 65 -13.43 -11.72 9.67
N TYR A 66 -13.19 -12.77 10.45
CA TYR A 66 -11.92 -12.95 11.17
C TYR A 66 -10.74 -13.07 10.23
N LEU A 67 -10.89 -13.79 9.11
CA LEU A 67 -9.83 -13.97 8.13
C LEU A 67 -9.42 -12.63 7.47
N LEU A 68 -10.39 -11.87 6.94
CA LEU A 68 -10.13 -10.56 6.34
C LEU A 68 -9.53 -9.58 7.35
N THR A 69 -10.09 -9.53 8.56
CA THR A 69 -9.63 -8.61 9.62
C THR A 69 -8.25 -8.98 10.11
N GLY A 70 -7.98 -10.26 10.35
CA GLY A 70 -6.67 -10.75 10.80
C GLY A 70 -5.57 -10.49 9.78
N LEU A 71 -5.82 -10.76 8.49
CA LEU A 71 -4.85 -10.47 7.42
C LEU A 71 -4.64 -8.96 7.22
N ALA A 72 -5.71 -8.16 7.30
CA ALA A 72 -5.63 -6.70 7.19
C ALA A 72 -4.86 -6.07 8.37
N LEU A 73 -5.06 -6.58 9.59
CA LEU A 73 -4.30 -6.17 10.77
C LEU A 73 -2.83 -6.58 10.64
N LEU A 74 -2.57 -7.82 10.21
CA LEU A 74 -1.21 -8.32 10.01
C LEU A 74 -0.44 -7.44 9.02
N TRP A 75 -1.00 -7.20 7.83
CA TRP A 75 -0.37 -6.34 6.83
C TRP A 75 -0.28 -4.88 7.29
N GLY A 76 -1.39 -4.33 7.79
CA GLY A 76 -1.52 -2.92 8.12
C GLY A 76 -0.64 -2.48 9.29
N LEU A 77 -0.58 -3.27 10.36
CA LEU A 77 0.32 -3.03 11.48
C LEU A 77 1.78 -3.20 11.06
N ARG A 78 2.10 -4.26 10.31
CA ARG A 78 3.46 -4.50 9.80
C ARG A 78 3.97 -3.30 8.98
N LEU A 79 3.19 -2.85 8.00
CA LEU A 79 3.61 -1.73 7.14
C LEU A 79 3.65 -0.41 7.92
N GLY A 80 2.60 -0.13 8.70
CA GLY A 80 2.50 1.10 9.46
C GLY A 80 3.64 1.26 10.45
N LEU A 81 3.97 0.23 11.23
CA LEU A 81 5.09 0.23 12.17
C LEU A 81 6.43 0.31 11.44
N HIS A 82 6.59 -0.38 10.31
CA HIS A 82 7.82 -0.33 9.52
C HIS A 82 8.12 1.08 9.01
N ILE A 83 7.14 1.74 8.38
CA ILE A 83 7.30 3.09 7.84
C ILE A 83 7.42 4.13 8.95
N LEU A 84 6.64 4.01 10.03
CA LEU A 84 6.72 4.93 11.16
C LEU A 84 8.10 4.87 11.84
N GLY A 85 8.63 3.65 12.04
CA GLY A 85 9.98 3.46 12.55
C GLY A 85 11.05 4.05 11.62
N ARG A 86 10.88 3.89 10.29
CA ARG A 86 11.75 4.51 9.30
C ARG A 86 11.72 6.03 9.37
N TRP A 87 10.53 6.63 9.41
CA TRP A 87 10.36 8.09 9.51
C TRP A 87 11.02 8.66 10.77
N ARG A 88 10.88 7.98 11.93
CA ARG A 88 11.56 8.40 13.18
C ARG A 88 13.08 8.34 13.10
N HIS A 89 13.64 7.43 12.30
CA HIS A 89 15.09 7.22 12.20
C HIS A 89 15.74 8.03 11.08
N GLU A 90 15.11 8.09 9.91
CA GLU A 90 15.65 8.72 8.69
C GLU A 90 15.15 10.18 8.52
N GLY A 91 14.13 10.59 9.25
CA GLY A 91 13.52 11.91 9.17
C GLY A 91 12.54 12.09 8.00
N PRO A 92 12.22 13.35 7.65
CA PRO A 92 11.21 13.67 6.63
C PRO A 92 11.59 13.16 5.24
N ASP A 93 10.62 12.56 4.53
CA ASP A 93 10.82 12.14 3.14
C ASP A 93 10.99 13.35 2.21
N ARG A 94 12.15 13.39 1.53
CA ARG A 94 12.56 14.45 0.60
C ARG A 94 11.55 14.73 -0.51
N ARG A 95 10.73 13.75 -0.91
CA ARG A 95 9.67 13.92 -1.92
C ARG A 95 8.66 14.97 -1.47
N TYR A 96 8.14 14.84 -0.25
CA TYR A 96 7.14 15.75 0.30
C TYR A 96 7.76 17.10 0.64
N VAL A 97 8.98 17.13 1.17
CA VAL A 97 9.70 18.39 1.45
C VAL A 97 9.81 19.23 0.17
N LYS A 98 10.34 18.65 -0.91
CA LYS A 98 10.44 19.35 -2.21
C LYS A 98 9.09 19.77 -2.77
N MET A 99 8.04 19.00 -2.52
CA MET A 99 6.68 19.35 -2.95
C MET A 99 6.14 20.57 -2.20
N MET A 100 6.38 20.66 -0.88
CA MET A 100 5.99 21.81 -0.08
C MET A 100 6.81 23.06 -0.43
N ASP A 101 8.11 22.90 -0.65
CA ASP A 101 8.99 24.00 -1.06
C ASP A 101 8.56 24.60 -2.40
N ARG A 102 8.24 23.76 -3.39
CA ARG A 102 7.71 24.19 -4.69
C ARG A 102 6.34 24.86 -4.56
N ALA A 103 5.44 24.32 -3.75
CA ALA A 103 4.14 24.94 -3.53
C ALA A 103 4.27 26.35 -2.93
N LYS A 104 5.24 26.55 -2.03
CA LYS A 104 5.55 27.86 -1.46
C LYS A 104 6.20 28.79 -2.49
N ALA A 105 7.23 28.32 -3.21
CA ALA A 105 8.00 29.13 -4.15
C ALA A 105 7.19 29.51 -5.40
N ASP A 106 6.51 28.54 -6.01
CA ASP A 106 5.86 28.72 -7.32
C ASP A 106 4.45 29.30 -7.19
N LYS A 107 3.76 29.05 -6.07
CA LYS A 107 2.34 29.40 -5.89
C LYS A 107 2.05 30.28 -4.68
N GLY A 108 3.03 30.58 -3.83
CA GLY A 108 2.83 31.34 -2.59
C GLY A 108 1.92 30.64 -1.58
N TRP A 109 1.69 29.33 -1.70
CA TRP A 109 0.76 28.62 -0.83
C TRP A 109 1.31 28.47 0.59
N SER A 110 0.43 28.63 1.59
CA SER A 110 0.76 28.31 2.97
C SER A 110 0.99 26.80 3.12
N TYR A 111 1.79 26.39 4.10
CA TYR A 111 2.05 24.97 4.37
C TYR A 111 0.75 24.19 4.59
N ALA A 112 -0.19 24.75 5.35
CA ALA A 112 -1.48 24.14 5.66
C ALA A 112 -2.31 23.91 4.38
N HIS A 113 -2.37 24.93 3.51
CA HIS A 113 -3.11 24.84 2.25
C HIS A 113 -2.46 23.83 1.28
N ALA A 114 -1.13 23.89 1.13
CA ALA A 114 -0.39 22.99 0.26
C ALA A 114 -0.49 21.53 0.71
N SER A 115 -0.28 21.27 2.00
CA SER A 115 -0.41 19.92 2.57
C SER A 115 -1.82 19.37 2.46
N LEU A 116 -2.86 20.17 2.72
CA LEU A 116 -4.24 19.71 2.57
C LEU A 116 -4.52 19.33 1.12
N ARG A 117 -4.23 20.25 0.19
CA ARG A 117 -4.63 20.09 -1.22
C ARG A 117 -3.81 19.06 -1.98
N MET A 118 -2.50 18.96 -1.71
CA MET A 118 -1.59 18.08 -2.45
C MET A 118 -1.37 16.72 -1.79
N VAL A 119 -1.58 16.61 -0.47
CA VAL A 119 -1.36 15.37 0.28
C VAL A 119 -2.68 14.83 0.80
N PHE A 120 -3.35 15.55 1.71
CA PHE A 120 -4.43 14.98 2.52
C PHE A 120 -5.77 14.83 1.81
N ALA A 121 -6.09 15.68 0.84
CA ALA A 121 -7.36 15.68 0.12
C ALA A 121 -7.64 14.35 -0.61
N PHE A 122 -6.58 13.63 -1.00
CA PHE A 122 -6.70 12.35 -1.71
C PHE A 122 -6.67 11.14 -0.77
N GLN A 123 -6.26 11.29 0.49
CA GLN A 123 -5.97 10.15 1.37
C GLN A 123 -7.23 9.34 1.70
N ALA A 124 -8.28 10.01 2.20
CA ALA A 124 -9.53 9.33 2.57
C ALA A 124 -10.23 8.68 1.37
N PRO A 125 -10.46 9.36 0.23
CA PRO A 125 -11.11 8.74 -0.93
C PRO A 125 -10.33 7.55 -1.51
N LEU A 126 -9.00 7.68 -1.65
CA LEU A 126 -8.18 6.61 -2.20
C LEU A 126 -8.14 5.40 -1.27
N LEU A 127 -7.91 5.61 0.04
CA LEU A 127 -7.85 4.51 1.00
C LEU A 127 -9.21 3.84 1.18
N TRP A 128 -10.30 4.60 1.09
CA TRP A 128 -11.66 4.05 1.14
C TRP A 128 -11.92 3.07 -0.02
N VAL A 129 -11.57 3.45 -1.25
CA VAL A 129 -11.71 2.55 -2.42
C VAL A 129 -10.76 1.35 -2.29
N VAL A 130 -9.50 1.58 -1.95
CA VAL A 130 -8.49 0.52 -1.80
C VAL A 130 -8.90 -0.51 -0.73
N SER A 131 -9.65 -0.08 0.30
CA SER A 131 -10.12 -0.94 1.39
C SER A 131 -11.44 -1.67 1.08
N LEU A 132 -12.04 -1.50 -0.10
CA LEU A 132 -13.33 -2.15 -0.42
C LEU A 132 -13.37 -3.67 -0.17
N PRO A 133 -12.32 -4.46 -0.46
CA PRO A 133 -12.35 -5.90 -0.18
C PRO A 133 -12.60 -6.25 1.29
N VAL A 134 -11.92 -5.55 2.20
CA VAL A 134 -12.06 -5.77 3.65
C VAL A 134 -13.32 -5.13 4.21
N GLN A 135 -13.99 -4.25 3.46
CA GLN A 135 -15.28 -3.66 3.85
C GLN A 135 -16.45 -4.53 3.40
N LEU A 136 -16.54 -4.81 2.09
CA LEU A 136 -17.67 -5.52 1.49
C LEU A 136 -17.64 -7.03 1.78
N GLY A 137 -16.44 -7.62 1.86
CA GLY A 137 -16.28 -9.06 2.10
C GLY A 137 -16.78 -9.53 3.48
N GLN A 138 -17.00 -8.60 4.41
CA GLN A 138 -17.44 -8.87 5.77
C GLN A 138 -18.98 -8.86 5.94
N ILE A 139 -19.72 -8.29 4.99
CA ILE A 139 -21.15 -7.99 5.16
C ILE A 139 -22.03 -9.24 5.05
N SER A 140 -21.77 -10.12 4.07
CA SER A 140 -22.67 -11.24 3.78
C SER A 140 -22.51 -12.37 4.80
N ALA A 141 -23.62 -12.90 5.31
CA ALA A 141 -23.67 -14.08 6.18
C ALA A 141 -23.40 -15.39 5.44
N GLN A 142 -23.67 -15.42 4.12
CA GLN A 142 -23.52 -16.61 3.28
C GLN A 142 -22.54 -16.36 2.11
N PRO A 143 -21.74 -17.36 1.71
CA PRO A 143 -21.58 -18.66 2.39
C PRO A 143 -20.93 -18.47 3.76
N ALA A 144 -21.37 -19.25 4.75
CA ALA A 144 -20.86 -19.16 6.13
C ALA A 144 -19.43 -19.69 6.27
N ALA A 145 -19.13 -20.80 5.60
CA ALA A 145 -17.78 -21.35 5.50
C ALA A 145 -16.95 -20.60 4.44
N VAL A 146 -15.64 -20.47 4.70
CA VAL A 146 -14.68 -20.02 3.70
C VAL A 146 -14.44 -21.16 2.71
N GLY A 147 -14.73 -20.91 1.44
CA GLY A 147 -14.56 -21.86 0.36
C GLY A 147 -13.12 -21.88 -0.18
N ALA A 148 -12.91 -22.65 -1.25
CA ALA A 148 -11.60 -22.80 -1.87
C ALA A 148 -11.03 -21.46 -2.36
N LEU A 149 -11.88 -20.59 -2.91
CA LEU A 149 -11.48 -19.27 -3.40
C LEU A 149 -10.94 -18.38 -2.27
N GLY A 150 -11.61 -18.39 -1.12
CA GLY A 150 -11.17 -17.64 0.06
C GLY A 150 -9.86 -18.18 0.63
N TRP A 151 -9.66 -19.50 0.68
CA TRP A 151 -8.39 -20.08 1.12
C TRP A 151 -7.22 -19.80 0.16
N ILE A 152 -7.47 -19.84 -1.15
CA ILE A 152 -6.49 -19.41 -2.16
C ILE A 152 -6.15 -17.93 -1.95
N GLY A 153 -7.17 -17.09 -1.71
CA GLY A 153 -6.99 -15.69 -1.39
C GLY A 153 -6.15 -15.46 -0.13
N ALA A 154 -6.43 -16.18 0.95
CA ALA A 154 -5.67 -16.11 2.19
C ALA A 154 -4.21 -16.54 2.02
N ALA A 155 -3.98 -17.66 1.32
CA ALA A 155 -2.64 -18.13 1.02
C ALA A 155 -1.86 -17.11 0.18
N LEU A 156 -2.50 -16.51 -0.83
CA LEU A 156 -1.91 -15.48 -1.66
C LEU A 156 -1.61 -14.21 -0.86
N SER A 157 -2.49 -13.81 0.07
CA SER A 157 -2.24 -12.66 0.93
C SER A 157 -1.08 -12.89 1.89
N LEU A 158 -1.01 -14.06 2.53
CA LEU A 158 0.11 -14.41 3.41
C LEU A 158 1.43 -14.48 2.64
N PHE A 159 1.41 -15.05 1.43
CA PHE A 159 2.56 -15.04 0.53
C PHE A 159 2.99 -13.60 0.20
N GLY A 160 2.06 -12.73 -0.16
CA GLY A 160 2.32 -11.32 -0.45
C GLY A 160 2.97 -10.58 0.71
N ILE A 161 2.38 -10.71 1.91
CA ILE A 161 2.91 -10.14 3.16
C ILE A 161 4.33 -10.63 3.45
N ALA A 162 4.58 -11.94 3.31
CA ALA A 162 5.90 -12.52 3.56
C ALA A 162 6.94 -12.06 2.51
N PHE A 163 6.54 -11.97 1.24
CA PHE A 163 7.38 -11.52 0.15
C PHE A 163 7.79 -10.05 0.31
N GLU A 164 6.83 -9.18 0.61
CA GLU A 164 7.05 -7.77 0.93
C GLU A 164 7.94 -7.61 2.18
N THR A 165 7.67 -8.39 3.23
CA THR A 165 8.45 -8.36 4.47
C THR A 165 9.91 -8.72 4.25
N THR A 166 10.15 -9.74 3.42
CA THR A 166 11.50 -10.17 3.06
C THR A 166 12.20 -9.12 2.21
N ALA A 167 11.51 -8.53 1.24
CA ALA A 167 12.03 -7.49 0.35
C ALA A 167 12.49 -6.24 1.12
N ASP A 168 11.66 -5.73 2.01
CA ASP A 168 11.97 -4.56 2.84
C ASP A 168 13.12 -4.87 3.81
N SER A 169 13.15 -6.07 4.37
CA SER A 169 14.25 -6.50 5.27
C SER A 169 15.58 -6.62 4.53
N GLN A 170 15.58 -7.07 3.27
CA GLN A 170 16.76 -7.07 2.40
C GLN A 170 17.23 -5.63 2.12
N LEU A 171 16.29 -4.73 1.76
CA LEU A 171 16.61 -3.34 1.47
C LEU A 171 17.13 -2.59 2.70
N LYS A 172 16.52 -2.79 3.86
CA LYS A 172 16.94 -2.19 5.13
C LYS A 172 18.37 -2.60 5.49
N ARG A 173 18.68 -3.91 5.42
CA ARG A 173 20.03 -4.43 5.68
C ARG A 173 21.05 -3.87 4.69
N PHE A 174 20.72 -3.84 3.41
CA PHE A 174 21.61 -3.29 2.38
C PHE A 174 21.94 -1.81 2.63
N LYS A 175 20.94 -0.98 2.98
CA LYS A 175 21.12 0.44 3.27
C LYS A 175 21.89 0.72 4.58
N ALA A 176 21.81 -0.18 5.55
CA ALA A 176 22.47 0.00 6.84
C ALA A 176 24.00 -0.14 6.75
N ASP A 177 24.51 -0.85 5.74
CA ASP A 177 25.94 -1.03 5.51
C ASP A 177 26.52 0.17 4.72
N PRO A 178 27.46 0.94 5.33
CA PRO A 178 28.10 2.08 4.66
C PRO A 178 28.83 1.73 3.37
N ALA A 179 29.32 0.49 3.20
CA ALA A 179 29.99 0.05 1.99
C ALA A 179 29.05 0.05 0.77
N ASN A 180 27.75 -0.09 0.99
CA ASN A 180 26.73 -0.11 -0.07
C ASN A 180 26.24 1.29 -0.48
N LYS A 181 26.82 2.37 0.07
CA LYS A 181 26.45 3.75 -0.32
C LYS A 181 26.66 3.95 -1.82
N GLY A 182 25.59 4.38 -2.50
CA GLY A 182 25.57 4.59 -3.95
C GLY A 182 25.38 3.33 -4.80
N GLN A 183 25.46 2.13 -4.22
CA GLN A 183 25.33 0.85 -4.93
C GLN A 183 23.86 0.46 -5.15
N VAL A 184 23.63 -0.52 -6.03
CA VAL A 184 22.30 -1.05 -6.37
C VAL A 184 22.12 -2.43 -5.74
N LEU A 185 21.03 -2.62 -4.99
CA LEU A 185 20.67 -3.93 -4.48
C LEU A 185 20.11 -4.79 -5.62
N ALA A 186 20.89 -5.77 -6.08
CA ALA A 186 20.52 -6.68 -7.17
C ALA A 186 20.60 -8.17 -6.76
N THR A 187 20.51 -8.46 -5.47
CA THR A 187 20.54 -9.82 -4.89
C THR A 187 19.24 -10.13 -4.13
N GLY A 188 19.02 -11.39 -3.76
CA GLY A 188 17.79 -11.81 -3.08
C GLY A 188 16.56 -11.62 -3.97
N LEU A 189 15.46 -11.08 -3.44
CA LEU A 189 14.23 -10.84 -4.21
C LEU A 189 14.41 -9.74 -5.25
N TRP A 190 15.28 -8.77 -4.96
CA TRP A 190 15.64 -7.67 -5.86
C TRP A 190 16.37 -8.16 -7.11
N ARG A 191 16.90 -9.40 -7.13
CA ARG A 191 17.43 -10.02 -8.35
C ARG A 191 16.35 -10.33 -9.39
N TYR A 192 15.13 -10.62 -8.94
CA TYR A 192 14.06 -11.14 -9.79
C TYR A 192 13.06 -10.06 -10.21
N THR A 193 12.92 -9.01 -9.41
CA THR A 193 12.06 -7.87 -9.72
C THR A 193 12.63 -6.61 -9.09
N ARG A 194 12.44 -5.47 -9.75
CA ARG A 194 12.90 -4.16 -9.28
C ARG A 194 12.01 -3.59 -8.18
N HIS A 195 10.77 -4.07 -8.06
CA HIS A 195 9.80 -3.67 -7.03
C HIS A 195 9.19 -4.89 -6.31
N PRO A 196 10.00 -5.68 -5.58
CA PRO A 196 9.50 -6.89 -4.93
C PRO A 196 8.46 -6.60 -3.84
N ASN A 197 8.60 -5.48 -3.12
CA ASN A 197 7.60 -5.01 -2.17
C ASN A 197 6.25 -4.74 -2.84
N TYR A 198 6.22 -4.05 -3.99
CA TYR A 198 4.96 -3.79 -4.71
C TYR A 198 4.30 -5.06 -5.23
N PHE A 199 5.10 -6.05 -5.64
CA PHE A 199 4.55 -7.35 -6.00
C PHE A 199 3.86 -8.02 -4.80
N GLY A 200 4.48 -7.97 -3.63
CA GLY A 200 3.88 -8.45 -2.37
C GLY A 200 2.57 -7.73 -2.03
N ASP A 201 2.52 -6.41 -2.18
CA ASP A 201 1.29 -5.63 -2.01
C ASP A 201 0.19 -6.10 -2.97
N ILE A 202 0.51 -6.25 -4.26
CA ILE A 202 -0.47 -6.69 -5.26
C ILE A 202 -1.01 -8.08 -4.93
N CYS A 203 -0.15 -9.04 -4.57
CA CYS A 203 -0.59 -10.36 -4.10
C CYS A 203 -1.53 -10.24 -2.89
N THR A 204 -1.19 -9.39 -1.93
CA THR A 204 -2.00 -9.16 -0.73
C THR A 204 -3.40 -8.65 -1.06
N TRP A 205 -3.51 -7.67 -1.95
CA TRP A 205 -4.80 -7.10 -2.36
C TRP A 205 -5.63 -8.01 -3.25
N VAL A 206 -5.00 -8.73 -4.18
CA VAL A 206 -5.69 -9.75 -4.95
C VAL A 206 -6.22 -10.81 -3.99
N GLY A 207 -5.44 -11.24 -3.00
CA GLY A 207 -5.90 -12.19 -1.99
C GLY A 207 -7.09 -11.69 -1.15
N PHE A 208 -7.08 -10.43 -0.70
CA PHE A 208 -8.25 -9.82 -0.05
C PHE A 208 -9.49 -9.84 -0.94
N TYR A 209 -9.31 -9.51 -2.22
CA TYR A 209 -10.41 -9.53 -3.19
C TYR A 209 -10.95 -10.94 -3.39
N LEU A 210 -10.10 -11.96 -3.52
CA LEU A 210 -10.54 -13.36 -3.67
C LEU A 210 -11.36 -13.83 -2.46
N ILE A 211 -10.97 -13.45 -1.24
CA ILE A 211 -11.74 -13.73 -0.03
C ILE A 211 -13.11 -13.02 -0.05
N ALA A 212 -13.15 -11.75 -0.47
CA ALA A 212 -14.41 -11.01 -0.58
C ALA A 212 -15.33 -11.58 -1.67
N ALA A 213 -14.75 -11.97 -2.81
CA ALA A 213 -15.42 -12.46 -4.01
C ALA A 213 -16.13 -13.82 -3.82
N GLU A 214 -15.97 -14.48 -2.67
CA GLU A 214 -16.83 -15.62 -2.28
C GLU A 214 -18.29 -15.23 -2.11
N THR A 215 -18.59 -13.94 -2.05
CA THR A 215 -19.93 -13.38 -1.95
C THR A 215 -20.22 -12.55 -3.19
N THR A 216 -21.49 -12.53 -3.64
CA THR A 216 -21.89 -11.68 -4.78
C THR A 216 -21.62 -10.20 -4.52
N LEU A 217 -21.75 -9.75 -3.27
CA LEU A 217 -21.45 -8.37 -2.90
C LEU A 217 -19.95 -8.07 -2.97
N GLY A 218 -19.08 -8.99 -2.56
CA GLY A 218 -17.65 -8.79 -2.58
C GLY A 218 -17.04 -8.76 -3.99
N LEU A 219 -17.74 -9.24 -5.03
CA LEU A 219 -17.34 -9.01 -6.43
C LEU A 219 -17.25 -7.51 -6.76
N TRP A 220 -18.10 -6.68 -6.13
CA TRP A 220 -18.06 -5.22 -6.29
C TRP A 220 -16.86 -4.56 -5.61
N ALA A 221 -16.04 -5.32 -4.88
CA ALA A 221 -14.81 -4.82 -4.28
C ALA A 221 -13.62 -4.73 -5.25
N LEU A 222 -13.77 -5.21 -6.49
CA LEU A 222 -12.73 -5.19 -7.54
C LEU A 222 -12.06 -3.82 -7.77
N PRO A 223 -12.75 -2.66 -7.65
CA PRO A 223 -12.10 -1.35 -7.78
C PRO A 223 -10.95 -1.14 -6.78
N GLY A 224 -10.98 -1.79 -5.61
CA GLY A 224 -9.92 -1.69 -4.61
C GLY A 224 -8.54 -2.17 -5.09
N PRO A 225 -8.36 -3.46 -5.44
CA PRO A 225 -7.09 -3.94 -5.97
C PRO A 225 -6.69 -3.26 -7.29
N LEU A 226 -7.66 -2.92 -8.16
CA LEU A 226 -7.36 -2.20 -9.41
C LEU A 226 -6.77 -0.81 -9.14
N LEU A 227 -7.36 -0.07 -8.20
CA LEU A 227 -6.84 1.23 -7.79
C LEU A 227 -5.46 1.10 -7.15
N LEU A 228 -5.23 0.11 -6.27
CA LEU A 228 -3.90 -0.13 -5.70
C LEU A 228 -2.86 -0.37 -6.79
N ILE A 229 -3.14 -1.28 -7.74
CA ILE A 229 -2.23 -1.58 -8.86
C ILE A 229 -1.95 -0.29 -9.66
N PHE A 230 -2.97 0.51 -9.94
CA PHE A 230 -2.79 1.79 -10.63
C PHE A 230 -1.91 2.76 -9.84
N LEU A 231 -2.14 2.92 -8.54
CA LEU A 231 -1.35 3.79 -7.68
C LEU A 231 0.12 3.35 -7.69
N LEU A 232 0.39 2.06 -7.44
CA LEU A 232 1.74 1.49 -7.39
C LEU A 232 2.49 1.51 -8.72
N THR A 233 1.80 1.42 -9.85
CA THR A 233 2.45 1.31 -11.17
C THR A 233 2.49 2.62 -11.96
N ARG A 234 1.54 3.53 -11.73
CA ARG A 234 1.37 4.75 -12.56
C ARG A 234 1.46 6.06 -11.77
N TRP A 235 0.94 6.10 -10.54
CA TRP A 235 0.87 7.37 -9.79
C TRP A 235 2.06 7.54 -8.84
N SER A 236 2.12 6.73 -7.79
CA SER A 236 3.19 6.79 -6.77
C SER A 236 4.43 6.01 -7.17
N GLY A 237 4.33 5.22 -8.24
CA GLY A 237 5.19 4.11 -8.58
C GLY A 237 6.67 4.37 -8.89
N GLY A 238 7.40 3.28 -8.78
CA GLY A 238 8.81 3.09 -9.11
C GLY A 238 9.25 3.66 -10.46
N PRO A 239 8.50 3.55 -11.57
CA PRO A 239 8.93 4.06 -12.88
C PRO A 239 9.20 5.58 -12.90
N SER A 240 8.44 6.36 -12.13
CA SER A 240 8.64 7.81 -11.97
C SER A 240 9.89 8.14 -11.13
N TYR A 241 10.36 7.19 -10.31
CA TYR A 241 11.55 7.30 -9.47
C TYR A 241 12.80 6.66 -10.11
N GLU A 242 12.63 5.61 -10.93
CA GLU A 242 13.69 4.92 -11.65
C GLU A 242 14.47 5.85 -12.57
N LYS A 243 13.78 6.75 -13.29
CA LYS A 243 14.44 7.77 -14.11
C LYS A 243 15.42 8.63 -13.31
N ARG A 244 15.12 8.92 -12.03
CA ARG A 244 16.03 9.66 -11.16
C ARG A 244 17.18 8.80 -10.63
N LEU A 245 16.91 7.52 -10.33
CA LEU A 245 17.92 6.58 -9.84
C LEU A 245 18.99 6.30 -10.89
N THR A 246 18.61 6.19 -12.17
CA THR A 246 19.55 6.11 -13.31
C THR A 246 20.63 7.19 -13.24
N HIS A 247 20.26 8.44 -12.94
CA HIS A 247 21.22 9.54 -12.83
C HIS A 247 22.01 9.57 -11.52
N GLN A 248 21.54 8.90 -10.47
CA GLN A 248 22.13 8.98 -9.13
C GLN A 248 22.98 7.76 -8.74
N ARG A 249 22.77 6.61 -9.39
CA ARG A 249 23.43 5.35 -9.05
C ARG A 249 24.08 4.73 -10.29
N PRO A 250 25.42 4.77 -10.40
CA PRO A 250 26.14 4.05 -11.45
C PRO A 250 25.72 2.58 -11.50
N GLY A 251 25.46 2.07 -12.71
CA GLY A 251 25.02 0.68 -12.92
C GLY A 251 23.52 0.42 -12.74
N TYR A 252 22.71 1.44 -12.40
CA TYR A 252 21.26 1.24 -12.31
C TYR A 252 20.63 0.94 -13.68
N ASP A 253 21.13 1.51 -14.77
CA ASP A 253 20.62 1.23 -16.11
C ASP A 253 20.81 -0.23 -16.52
N ASP A 254 21.94 -0.83 -16.17
CA ASP A 254 22.20 -2.26 -16.39
C ASP A 254 21.20 -3.11 -15.61
N TYR A 255 20.90 -2.71 -14.37
CA TYR A 255 19.90 -3.36 -13.53
C TYR A 255 18.48 -3.24 -14.12
N ILE A 256 18.13 -2.07 -14.69
CA ILE A 256 16.87 -1.89 -15.44
C ILE A 256 16.77 -2.85 -16.62
N ARG A 257 17.84 -3.00 -17.41
CA ARG A 257 17.84 -3.84 -18.62
C ARG A 257 17.75 -5.34 -18.29
N ARG A 258 18.30 -5.76 -17.15
CA ARG A 258 18.38 -7.17 -16.74
C ARG A 258 17.16 -7.65 -15.94
N THR A 259 16.56 -6.78 -15.14
CA THR A 259 15.62 -7.19 -14.09
C THR A 259 14.19 -6.78 -14.42
N SER A 260 13.24 -7.69 -14.24
CA SER A 260 11.82 -7.40 -14.44
C SER A 260 11.35 -6.24 -13.56
N SER A 261 10.40 -5.44 -14.05
CA SER A 261 9.91 -4.28 -13.29
C SER A 261 9.14 -4.69 -12.04
N LEU A 262 8.15 -5.58 -12.18
CA LEU A 262 7.16 -5.83 -11.15
C LEU A 262 6.98 -7.32 -10.87
N ILE A 263 6.68 -8.11 -11.90
CA ILE A 263 6.49 -9.56 -11.77
C ILE A 263 7.86 -10.23 -11.65
N PRO A 264 8.16 -10.99 -10.59
CA PRO A 264 9.42 -11.70 -10.42
C PRO A 264 9.74 -12.59 -11.62
N TRP A 265 10.92 -12.41 -12.21
CA TRP A 265 11.40 -13.20 -13.35
C TRP A 265 12.92 -13.37 -13.30
N PRO A 266 13.48 -14.50 -13.77
CA PRO A 266 14.93 -14.65 -13.89
C PRO A 266 15.57 -13.50 -14.70
N PRO A 267 16.73 -12.96 -14.26
CA PRO A 267 17.35 -11.82 -14.91
C PRO A 267 17.83 -12.18 -16.33
N LYS A 268 17.64 -11.25 -17.27
CA LYS A 268 18.13 -11.40 -18.65
C LYS A 268 19.66 -11.36 -18.67
N ARG A 269 20.27 -12.20 -19.52
CA ARG A 269 21.68 -12.04 -19.88
C ARG A 269 21.78 -10.85 -20.84
N LEU A 270 22.67 -9.91 -20.54
CA LEU A 270 23.03 -8.90 -21.54
C LEU A 270 24.12 -9.54 -22.37
N ASP A 271 23.79 -9.93 -23.60
CA ASP A 271 24.81 -10.33 -24.56
C ASP A 271 25.68 -9.09 -24.84
N GLY A 272 26.99 -9.27 -24.80
CA GLY A 272 27.98 -8.18 -24.85
C GLY A 272 28.13 -7.54 -26.22
N SER A 273 27.06 -7.11 -26.88
CA SER A 273 27.11 -6.39 -28.15
C SER A 273 26.88 -4.89 -27.95
N ALA A 274 27.94 -4.20 -27.54
CA ALA A 274 28.19 -2.80 -27.86
C ALA A 274 29.69 -2.53 -27.63
N SER A 275 30.52 -3.11 -28.49
CA SER A 275 31.86 -2.60 -28.81
C SER A 275 31.73 -1.44 -29.79
#